data_AF-A0AA35TTU5-F1
#
_entry.id   AF-A0AA35TTU5-F1
#
_cell.length_a   1.000
_cell.length_b   1.000
_cell.length_c   1.000
_cell.angle_alpha   90.00
_cell.angle_beta   90.00
_cell.angle_gamma   90.00
#
_symmetry.space_group_name_H-M   'P 1'
#
loop_
_entity.id
_entity.type
_entity.pdbx_description
1 polymer ?
#
loop_
_entity_poly.entity_id
_entity_poly.type
_entity_poly.pdbx_seq_one_letter_code
_entity_poly.pdbx_strand_id
1 'polypeptide(L)'
;MESEPVEEHEIEGMVGEGMSEFDNFAQHSTDQGMAKDKSDNSAKSRREVIDDVIQRLTKLVGSGKTSRRLLDMEMIYLTDCGGQQAYWDLAPIFMRDTSATLFVHRLCEKLDEHPLNDLYQSGKRVGDEQRARLTTAQAFKTMLQGLDKEENRSKIIVVGTHKDLLDECGEKPGDKDDILKKIASPHFDDDVVYCNESMNDVLFQMNTKTPNDEDKKEAGKIRTSVHKVATYHKIPIWWFILQRILEALAEKLNRKVLTKEECAHVSNILGFTEGELEAALSFLDKLNIFLYKKKILPDLIFTDAQVPLDKLSSLVEKQYCLKVAEKAPEKAMDVATSGCKAFRDKGILTVEFLKEFKKHYVNGIFTANHFITLLEKLLIVSKLSKTKYFFPAILNCTGESQIIDCLTTASGIISPLVVWFPTGWAPPGVFCCSVCHLQTQAGWEIKKPTKT
;
A
#
# COMPACT_ATOMS: atom_id res chain seq x y z
N MET A 1 42.73 -35.81 15.30
CA MET A 1 42.99 -34.38 15.06
C MET A 1 41.73 -33.67 15.49
N GLU A 2 41.82 -33.13 16.69
CA GLU A 2 40.73 -32.46 17.41
C GLU A 2 40.40 -31.15 16.69
N SER A 3 39.11 -30.92 16.46
CA SER A 3 38.56 -29.63 16.04
C SER A 3 37.98 -28.95 17.28
N GLU A 4 38.60 -27.85 17.69
CA GLU A 4 38.16 -27.00 18.79
C GLU A 4 36.76 -26.41 18.55
N PRO A 5 35.97 -26.17 19.62
CA PRO A 5 34.67 -25.53 19.53
C PRO A 5 34.81 -24.01 19.40
N VAL A 6 34.03 -23.39 18.51
CA VAL A 6 33.88 -21.94 18.46
C VAL A 6 32.88 -21.54 19.55
N GLU A 7 33.34 -20.74 20.50
CA GLU A 7 32.58 -20.19 21.62
C GLU A 7 31.40 -19.33 21.14
N GLU A 8 30.22 -19.63 21.71
CA GLU A 8 29.06 -18.75 21.71
C GLU A 8 29.36 -17.53 22.59
N HIS A 9 29.61 -16.38 21.99
CA HIS A 9 29.61 -15.11 22.72
C HIS A 9 28.19 -14.54 22.75
N GLU A 10 27.65 -14.48 23.97
CA GLU A 10 26.47 -13.71 24.36
C GLU A 10 26.58 -12.26 23.85
N ILE A 11 25.66 -11.88 22.95
CA ILE A 11 25.46 -10.49 22.55
C ILE A 11 24.38 -9.89 23.47
N GLU A 12 24.72 -9.72 24.74
CA GLU A 12 23.98 -8.84 25.64
C GLU A 12 24.85 -7.62 25.95
N GLY A 13 24.37 -6.43 25.57
CA GLY A 13 24.96 -5.16 25.99
C GLY A 13 25.60 -4.29 24.90
N MET A 14 24.87 -3.94 23.83
CA MET A 14 25.26 -2.82 22.94
C MET A 14 24.03 -2.05 22.39
N VAL A 15 23.21 -1.49 23.28
CA VAL A 15 22.10 -0.59 22.93
C VAL A 15 22.16 0.68 23.78
N GLY A 16 22.01 1.84 23.13
CA GLY A 16 22.09 3.17 23.72
C GLY A 16 23.54 3.66 23.74
N GLU A 17 23.97 4.63 22.94
CA GLU A 17 23.75 6.05 23.23
C GLU A 17 23.78 6.93 21.95
N GLY A 18 24.12 6.38 20.78
CA GLY A 18 24.25 7.15 19.54
C GLY A 18 22.95 7.38 18.73
N MET A 19 21.93 6.54 18.95
CA MET A 19 20.61 6.68 18.28
C MET A 19 19.72 7.71 18.97
N SER A 20 19.94 7.99 20.26
CA SER A 20 19.06 8.90 21.00
C SER A 20 19.12 10.34 20.49
N GLU A 21 20.21 10.81 19.87
CA GLU A 21 20.25 12.19 19.32
C GLU A 21 19.48 12.35 17.99
N PHE A 22 19.34 11.28 17.19
CA PHE A 22 18.53 11.28 15.96
C PHE A 22 17.06 10.90 16.22
N ASP A 23 16.79 10.02 17.19
CA ASP A 23 15.42 9.59 17.55
C ASP A 23 14.75 10.55 18.55
N ASN A 24 15.50 11.24 19.44
CA ASN A 24 14.95 12.33 20.28
C ASN A 24 14.58 13.59 19.47
N PHE A 25 14.83 13.59 18.15
CA PHE A 25 14.47 14.68 17.26
C PHE A 25 12.94 14.79 17.04
N ALA A 26 12.19 13.71 17.31
CA ALA A 26 10.74 13.57 17.06
C ALA A 26 9.83 13.89 18.27
N GLN A 27 10.37 14.13 19.47
CA GLN A 27 9.57 14.30 20.69
C GLN A 27 9.86 15.61 21.41
N HIS A 28 9.45 16.77 20.88
CA HIS A 28 9.12 17.94 21.70
C HIS A 28 8.36 19.00 20.90
N SER A 29 7.09 19.23 21.27
CA SER A 29 6.40 20.53 21.38
C SER A 29 4.93 20.47 20.95
N THR A 30 4.03 20.36 21.92
CA THR A 30 2.59 20.66 21.80
C THR A 30 2.28 22.11 22.21
N ASP A 31 1.20 22.64 21.62
CA ASP A 31 0.47 23.89 21.92
C ASP A 31 1.18 25.22 21.54
N GLN A 32 0.55 26.24 20.93
CA GLN A 32 -0.84 26.71 20.94
C GLN A 32 -1.31 27.29 19.57
N GLY A 33 -2.63 27.28 19.34
CA GLY A 33 -3.27 27.91 18.17
C GLY A 33 -3.61 29.39 18.35
N MET A 34 -3.71 30.12 17.23
CA MET A 34 -4.86 30.97 16.87
C MET A 34 -4.70 31.48 15.43
N ALA A 35 -5.81 31.48 14.69
CA ALA A 35 -5.89 31.84 13.29
C ALA A 35 -6.26 33.31 13.09
N LYS A 36 -5.50 34.04 12.25
CA LYS A 36 -5.97 34.90 11.14
C LYS A 36 -4.82 35.76 10.58
N ASP A 37 -4.36 35.39 9.38
CA ASP A 37 -3.75 36.18 8.28
C ASP A 37 -2.83 35.24 7.48
N LYS A 38 -3.40 34.57 6.46
CA LYS A 38 -3.03 33.18 6.16
C LYS A 38 -2.15 32.89 4.94
N SER A 39 -1.81 33.83 4.05
CA SER A 39 -0.92 33.47 2.92
C SER A 39 0.56 33.76 3.23
N ASP A 40 0.92 35.02 3.48
CA ASP A 40 2.34 35.43 3.57
C ASP A 40 3.01 35.05 4.88
N ASN A 41 2.29 35.14 6.01
CA ASN A 41 2.81 34.68 7.31
C ASN A 41 3.03 33.15 7.35
N SER A 42 2.24 32.38 6.59
CA SER A 42 2.42 30.93 6.51
C SER A 42 3.65 30.52 5.70
N ALA A 43 4.02 31.30 4.68
CA ALA A 43 5.17 31.03 3.83
C ALA A 43 6.48 31.42 4.54
N LYS A 44 6.46 32.54 5.27
CA LYS A 44 7.58 32.99 6.09
C LYS A 44 7.87 32.04 7.25
N SER A 45 6.83 31.63 7.98
CA SER A 45 6.95 30.62 9.05
C SER A 45 7.43 29.26 8.52
N ARG A 46 7.01 28.85 7.32
CA ARG A 46 7.51 27.61 6.68
C ARG A 46 8.99 27.67 6.36
N ARG A 47 9.49 28.78 5.80
CA ARG A 47 10.93 28.97 5.55
C ARG A 47 11.73 28.94 6.85
N GLU A 48 11.25 29.57 7.90
CA GLU A 48 11.92 29.56 9.21
C GLU A 48 12.03 28.15 9.80
N VAL A 49 10.97 27.33 9.67
CA VAL A 49 11.00 25.91 10.08
C VAL A 49 12.00 25.12 9.23
N ILE A 50 12.01 25.35 7.92
CA ILE A 50 12.95 24.70 7.00
C ILE A 50 14.39 25.06 7.40
N ASP A 51 14.68 26.34 7.60
CA ASP A 51 16.03 26.80 7.94
C ASP A 51 16.48 26.29 9.33
N ASP A 52 15.58 26.19 10.32
CA ASP A 52 15.88 25.58 11.64
C ASP A 52 16.19 24.08 11.53
N VAL A 53 15.40 23.31 10.78
CA VAL A 53 15.66 21.88 10.52
C VAL A 53 17.04 21.72 9.89
N ILE A 54 17.32 22.51 8.86
CA ILE A 54 18.55 22.40 8.09
C ILE A 54 19.75 22.80 8.94
N GLN A 55 19.70 23.92 9.68
CA GLN A 55 20.81 24.30 10.56
C GLN A 55 21.14 23.22 11.59
N ARG A 56 20.13 22.58 12.19
CA ARG A 56 20.35 21.51 13.17
C ARG A 56 20.96 20.26 12.53
N LEU A 57 20.49 19.88 11.34
CA LEU A 57 20.97 18.68 10.64
C LEU A 57 22.36 18.89 10.01
N THR A 58 22.65 20.08 9.45
CA THR A 58 23.99 20.44 8.98
C THR A 58 25.00 20.47 10.12
N LYS A 59 24.61 20.93 11.31
CA LYS A 59 25.46 20.87 12.51
C LYS A 59 25.77 19.42 12.92
N LEU A 60 24.80 18.53 12.76
CA LEU A 60 24.96 17.10 13.05
C LEU A 60 25.92 16.43 12.05
N VAL A 61 25.73 16.66 10.75
CA VAL A 61 26.61 16.14 9.68
C VAL A 61 28.03 16.73 9.77
N GLY A 62 28.15 18.03 10.05
CA GLY A 62 29.43 18.72 10.18
C GLY A 62 30.21 18.40 11.46
N SER A 63 29.59 17.77 12.46
CA SER A 63 30.24 17.42 13.72
C SER A 63 31.26 16.28 13.62
N GLY A 64 31.37 15.61 12.46
CA GLY A 64 32.30 14.51 12.24
C GLY A 64 31.99 13.24 13.05
N LYS A 65 30.91 13.23 13.84
CA LYS A 65 30.39 12.06 14.55
C LYS A 65 29.58 11.16 13.63
N THR A 66 30.04 10.97 12.40
CA THR A 66 29.43 10.04 11.44
C THR A 66 29.78 8.63 11.92
N SER A 67 29.00 8.08 12.85
CA SER A 67 29.27 6.76 13.42
C SER A 67 29.21 5.70 12.30
N ARG A 68 29.96 4.60 12.47
CA ARG A 68 29.91 3.42 11.57
C ARG A 68 28.48 2.95 11.24
N ARG A 69 27.50 3.22 12.11
CA ARG A 69 26.07 2.90 11.91
C ARG A 69 25.38 3.67 10.78
N LEU A 70 25.94 4.77 10.30
CA LEU A 70 25.42 5.49 9.11
C LEU A 70 25.84 4.82 7.79
N LEU A 71 26.85 3.95 7.81
CA LEU A 71 27.39 3.31 6.61
C LEU A 71 26.66 2.01 6.26
N ASP A 72 26.15 1.30 7.26
CA ASP A 72 25.32 0.10 7.11
C ASP A 72 24.04 0.27 7.94
N MET A 73 22.93 0.60 7.27
CA MET A 73 21.62 0.79 7.90
C MET A 73 20.61 -0.20 7.31
N GLU A 74 19.94 -0.93 8.19
CA GLU A 74 18.81 -1.79 7.83
C GLU A 74 17.51 -1.01 8.03
N MET A 75 16.74 -0.88 6.96
CA MET A 75 15.44 -0.20 6.98
C MET A 75 14.36 -1.16 6.48
N ILE A 76 13.26 -1.23 7.21
CA ILE A 76 12.08 -2.00 6.83
C ILE A 76 10.95 -1.00 6.53
N TYR A 77 10.53 -0.96 5.27
CA TYR A 77 9.37 -0.18 4.84
C TYR A 77 8.17 -1.13 4.72
N LEU A 78 7.17 -0.91 5.56
CA LEU A 78 5.93 -1.70 5.58
C LEU A 78 4.81 -0.92 4.90
N THR A 79 4.19 -1.52 3.89
CA THR A 79 3.02 -0.98 3.20
C THR A 79 1.84 -1.89 3.46
N ASP A 80 0.76 -1.32 4.00
CA ASP A 80 -0.50 -2.05 4.17
C ASP A 80 -1.45 -1.72 3.01
N CYS A 81 -1.81 -2.75 2.27
CA CYS A 81 -2.70 -2.62 1.11
C CYS A 81 -4.15 -3.00 1.41
N GLY A 82 -4.51 -3.31 2.66
CA GLY A 82 -5.86 -3.79 2.98
C GLY A 82 -6.19 -5.16 2.36
N GLY A 83 -7.27 -5.77 2.85
CA GLY A 83 -7.70 -7.11 2.43
C GLY A 83 -8.72 -7.13 1.28
N GLN A 84 -9.24 -5.97 0.86
CA GLN A 84 -10.33 -5.93 -0.12
C GLN A 84 -9.81 -6.07 -1.55
N GLN A 85 -10.54 -6.80 -2.40
CA GLN A 85 -10.15 -7.10 -3.78
C GLN A 85 -9.80 -5.86 -4.63
N ALA A 86 -10.51 -4.74 -4.41
CA ALA A 86 -10.22 -3.48 -5.09
C ALA A 86 -8.77 -3.00 -4.87
N TYR A 87 -8.15 -3.35 -3.74
CA TYR A 87 -6.74 -3.03 -3.52
C TYR A 87 -5.80 -3.98 -4.21
N TRP A 88 -6.13 -5.26 -4.34
CA TRP A 88 -5.28 -6.19 -5.10
C TRP A 88 -5.12 -5.72 -6.55
N ASP A 89 -6.17 -5.14 -7.12
CA ASP A 89 -6.14 -4.53 -8.45
C ASP A 89 -5.26 -3.27 -8.53
N LEU A 90 -5.05 -2.56 -7.42
CA LEU A 90 -4.41 -1.23 -7.39
C LEU A 90 -3.01 -1.24 -6.77
N ALA A 91 -2.76 -2.15 -5.83
CA ALA A 91 -1.52 -2.31 -5.10
C ALA A 91 -0.28 -2.40 -6.02
N PRO A 92 -0.30 -3.16 -7.13
CA PRO A 92 0.84 -3.23 -8.04
C PRO A 92 1.24 -1.90 -8.71
N ILE A 93 0.34 -0.91 -8.72
CA ILE A 93 0.58 0.41 -9.30
C ILE A 93 1.48 1.25 -8.38
N PHE A 94 1.30 1.11 -7.07
CA PHE A 94 1.95 1.91 -6.04
C PHE A 94 3.18 1.24 -5.42
N MET A 95 3.26 -0.09 -5.46
CA MET A 95 4.39 -0.85 -4.93
C MET A 95 5.20 -1.49 -6.06
N ARG A 96 6.50 -1.19 -6.12
CA ARG A 96 7.46 -1.75 -7.09
C ARG A 96 8.65 -2.34 -6.35
N ASP A 97 9.33 -3.34 -6.88
CA ASP A 97 10.56 -3.86 -6.24
C ASP A 97 10.39 -4.25 -4.75
N THR A 98 9.21 -4.77 -4.38
CA THR A 98 8.96 -5.30 -3.04
C THR A 98 9.82 -6.52 -2.79
N SER A 99 10.68 -6.49 -1.77
CA SER A 99 11.56 -7.62 -1.42
C SER A 99 10.80 -8.81 -0.82
N ALA A 100 9.80 -8.53 0.02
CA ALA A 100 8.98 -9.55 0.65
C ALA A 100 7.50 -9.15 0.76
N THR A 101 6.62 -10.10 0.50
CA THR A 101 5.17 -9.97 0.67
C THR A 101 4.71 -10.91 1.78
N LEU A 102 4.05 -10.35 2.79
CA LEU A 102 3.45 -11.13 3.86
C LEU A 102 1.99 -11.44 3.52
N PHE A 103 1.67 -12.71 3.32
CA PHE A 103 0.30 -13.18 3.23
C PHE A 103 -0.19 -13.57 4.62
N VAL A 104 -1.07 -12.75 5.19
CA VAL A 104 -1.57 -12.96 6.56
C VAL A 104 -2.98 -13.56 6.50
N HIS A 105 -3.15 -14.72 7.15
CA HIS A 105 -4.40 -15.47 7.20
C HIS A 105 -4.79 -15.79 8.65
N ARG A 106 -6.09 -15.96 8.94
CA ARG A 106 -6.53 -16.47 10.24
C ARG A 106 -6.61 -17.98 10.20
N LEU A 107 -5.93 -18.67 11.12
CA LEU A 107 -5.86 -20.14 11.10
C LEU A 107 -7.24 -20.81 11.15
N CYS A 108 -8.23 -20.24 11.82
CA CYS A 108 -9.57 -20.84 11.87
C CYS A 108 -10.46 -20.61 10.65
N GLU A 109 -10.08 -19.72 9.73
CA GLU A 109 -10.84 -19.52 8.50
C GLU A 109 -10.40 -20.54 7.46
N LYS A 110 -11.36 -21.20 6.79
CA LYS A 110 -11.02 -22.22 5.78
C LYS A 110 -10.45 -21.60 4.52
N LEU A 111 -9.59 -22.36 3.83
CA LEU A 111 -8.98 -21.87 2.58
C LEU A 111 -9.94 -21.89 1.39
N ASP A 112 -10.92 -22.79 1.41
CA ASP A 112 -11.98 -22.92 0.40
C ASP A 112 -13.20 -22.02 0.68
N GLU A 113 -13.22 -21.34 1.82
CA GLU A 113 -14.27 -20.41 2.19
C GLU A 113 -14.04 -19.03 1.57
N HIS A 114 -15.16 -18.36 1.30
CA HIS A 114 -15.20 -16.96 0.92
C HIS A 114 -15.15 -16.10 2.19
N PRO A 115 -14.01 -15.48 2.54
CA PRO A 115 -13.86 -14.76 3.80
C PRO A 115 -14.84 -13.60 3.88
N LEU A 116 -15.19 -13.21 5.11
CA LEU A 116 -15.99 -12.03 5.35
C LEU A 116 -15.08 -10.80 5.22
N ASN A 117 -15.40 -9.93 4.26
CA ASN A 117 -14.80 -8.61 4.15
C ASN A 117 -15.40 -7.71 5.22
N ASP A 118 -14.89 -7.83 6.44
CA ASP A 118 -15.17 -6.88 7.50
C ASP A 118 -14.25 -5.68 7.38
N LEU A 119 -14.83 -4.49 7.44
CA LEU A 119 -14.07 -3.26 7.57
C LEU A 119 -14.09 -2.82 9.02
N TYR A 120 -12.92 -2.48 9.58
CA TYR A 120 -12.80 -1.91 10.93
C TYR A 120 -12.21 -0.51 10.85
N GLN A 121 -12.83 0.45 11.53
CA GLN A 121 -12.30 1.80 11.70
C GLN A 121 -12.15 2.07 13.20
N SER A 122 -10.92 2.34 13.64
CA SER A 122 -10.61 2.54 15.07
C SER A 122 -11.13 1.42 15.97
N GLY A 123 -10.93 0.16 15.53
CA GLY A 123 -11.36 -1.05 16.26
C GLY A 123 -12.86 -1.34 16.22
N LYS A 124 -13.69 -0.50 15.56
CA LYS A 124 -15.12 -0.74 15.41
C LYS A 124 -15.43 -1.22 13.99
N ARG A 125 -16.23 -2.27 13.88
CA ARG A 125 -16.72 -2.74 12.59
C ARG A 125 -17.59 -1.66 11.93
N VAL A 126 -17.29 -1.39 10.67
CA VAL A 126 -17.99 -0.44 9.83
C VAL A 126 -18.78 -1.24 8.82
N GLY A 127 -20.11 -1.22 8.94
CA GLY A 127 -21.03 -1.83 8.00
C GLY A 127 -21.35 -3.32 8.22
N ASP A 128 -22.15 -3.89 7.32
CA ASP A 128 -22.63 -5.29 7.36
C ASP A 128 -21.68 -6.22 6.60
N GLU A 129 -21.65 -7.48 7.03
CA GLU A 129 -20.81 -8.54 6.47
C GLU A 129 -21.01 -8.68 4.96
N GLN A 130 -19.92 -8.62 4.21
CA GLN A 130 -19.91 -8.98 2.80
C GLN A 130 -18.95 -10.14 2.61
N ARG A 131 -19.41 -11.22 1.99
CA ARG A 131 -18.49 -12.30 1.59
C ARG A 131 -17.63 -11.83 0.43
N ALA A 132 -16.35 -12.15 0.49
CA ALA A 132 -15.43 -11.99 -0.62
C ALA A 132 -15.86 -12.84 -1.80
N ARG A 133 -15.50 -12.41 -3.01
CA ARG A 133 -15.78 -13.18 -4.22
C ARG A 133 -14.87 -14.38 -4.36
N LEU A 134 -13.60 -14.22 -4.03
CA LEU A 134 -12.61 -15.28 -4.11
C LEU A 134 -12.56 -16.02 -2.78
N THR A 135 -12.28 -17.32 -2.82
CA THR A 135 -11.87 -18.03 -1.63
C THR A 135 -10.50 -17.55 -1.18
N THR A 136 -10.11 -17.80 0.06
CA THR A 136 -8.76 -17.45 0.54
C THR A 136 -7.66 -18.09 -0.32
N ALA A 137 -7.83 -19.36 -0.73
CA ALA A 137 -6.91 -20.04 -1.64
C ALA A 137 -6.82 -19.36 -3.01
N GLN A 138 -7.95 -18.96 -3.59
CA GLN A 138 -7.98 -18.24 -4.86
C GLN A 138 -7.33 -16.86 -4.73
N ALA A 139 -7.59 -16.14 -3.63
CA ALA A 139 -6.97 -14.86 -3.33
C ALA A 139 -5.44 -14.98 -3.23
N PHE A 140 -4.95 -15.98 -2.50
CA PHE A 140 -3.51 -16.27 -2.39
C PHE A 140 -2.90 -16.52 -3.77
N LYS A 141 -3.51 -17.38 -4.59
CA LYS A 141 -3.05 -17.66 -5.95
C LYS A 141 -3.01 -16.41 -6.83
N THR A 142 -4.05 -15.60 -6.79
CA THR A 142 -4.15 -14.34 -7.55
C THR A 142 -3.07 -13.34 -7.11
N MET A 143 -2.74 -13.28 -5.82
CA MET A 143 -1.64 -12.47 -5.31
C MET A 143 -0.29 -12.95 -5.83
N LEU A 144 0.01 -14.26 -5.75
CA LEU A 144 1.26 -14.83 -6.28
C LEU A 144 1.48 -14.46 -7.75
N GLN A 145 0.45 -14.59 -8.57
CA GLN A 145 0.50 -14.25 -9.98
C GLN A 145 0.67 -12.74 -10.23
N GLY A 146 0.09 -11.89 -9.38
CA GLY A 146 0.30 -10.43 -9.46
C GLY A 146 1.73 -10.00 -9.09
N LEU A 147 2.46 -10.85 -8.35
CA LEU A 147 3.86 -10.64 -7.97
C LEU A 147 4.84 -11.25 -8.97
N ASP A 148 4.36 -12.04 -9.95
CA ASP A 148 5.19 -12.64 -10.99
C ASP A 148 5.71 -11.57 -11.97
N LYS A 149 6.86 -10.97 -11.63
CA LYS A 149 7.61 -10.06 -12.51
C LYS A 149 8.94 -10.72 -12.85
N GLU A 150 9.25 -10.86 -14.14
CA GLU A 150 10.40 -11.62 -14.65
C GLU A 150 11.77 -11.17 -14.07
N GLU A 151 11.92 -9.92 -13.66
CA GLU A 151 13.23 -9.37 -13.24
C GLU A 151 13.42 -9.19 -11.73
N ASN A 152 12.35 -9.20 -10.91
CA ASN A 152 12.41 -8.97 -9.45
C ASN A 152 11.16 -9.53 -8.76
N ARG A 153 11.19 -10.81 -8.37
CA ARG A 153 10.08 -11.45 -7.66
C ARG A 153 10.19 -11.25 -6.15
N SER A 154 9.10 -10.78 -5.55
CA SER A 154 8.96 -10.65 -4.10
C SER A 154 8.93 -12.02 -3.44
N LYS A 155 9.65 -12.20 -2.33
CA LYS A 155 9.57 -13.43 -1.54
C LYS A 155 8.29 -13.47 -0.71
N ILE A 156 7.56 -14.57 -0.78
CA ILE A 156 6.27 -14.73 -0.11
C ILE A 156 6.46 -15.41 1.24
N ILE A 157 6.00 -14.74 2.30
CA ILE A 157 5.99 -15.27 3.66
C ILE A 157 4.53 -15.46 4.07
N VAL A 158 4.14 -16.69 4.37
CA VAL A 158 2.75 -17.02 4.75
C VAL A 158 2.64 -17.06 6.28
N VAL A 159 1.80 -16.20 6.85
CA VAL A 159 1.62 -16.05 8.30
C VAL A 159 0.21 -16.46 8.70
N GLY A 160 0.11 -17.49 9.54
CA GLY A 160 -1.12 -17.93 10.17
C GLY A 160 -1.28 -17.32 11.56
N THR A 161 -2.30 -16.49 11.73
CA THR A 161 -2.61 -15.81 13.00
C THR A 161 -3.69 -16.55 13.80
N HIS A 162 -3.91 -16.14 15.04
CA HIS A 162 -4.91 -16.72 15.96
C HIS A 162 -4.59 -18.18 16.34
N LYS A 163 -3.30 -18.49 16.55
CA LYS A 163 -2.85 -19.82 17.01
C LYS A 163 -3.53 -20.26 18.32
N ASP A 164 -3.91 -19.29 19.16
CA ASP A 164 -4.67 -19.50 20.40
C ASP A 164 -6.07 -20.09 20.20
N LEU A 165 -6.63 -20.01 19.00
CA LEU A 165 -7.96 -20.53 18.68
C LEU A 165 -7.90 -21.85 17.90
N LEU A 166 -6.73 -22.50 17.78
CA LEU A 166 -6.57 -23.71 16.97
C LEU A 166 -7.51 -24.85 17.33
N ASP A 167 -7.84 -24.99 18.62
CA ASP A 167 -8.76 -26.02 19.10
C ASP A 167 -10.21 -25.81 18.63
N GLU A 168 -10.55 -24.59 18.21
CA GLU A 168 -11.86 -24.20 17.67
C GLU A 168 -11.90 -24.29 16.14
N CYS A 169 -10.76 -24.52 15.48
CA CYS A 169 -10.67 -24.52 14.03
C CYS A 169 -11.13 -25.87 13.43
N GLY A 170 -11.90 -25.81 12.34
CA GLY A 170 -12.37 -27.02 11.63
C GLY A 170 -11.36 -27.67 10.70
N GLU A 171 -10.31 -26.95 10.29
CA GLU A 171 -9.21 -27.44 9.44
C GLU A 171 -7.91 -27.45 10.22
N LYS A 172 -7.13 -28.53 10.10
CA LYS A 172 -5.83 -28.60 10.75
C LYS A 172 -4.81 -27.74 10.00
N PRO A 173 -3.85 -27.11 10.70
CA PRO A 173 -2.82 -26.31 10.05
C PRO A 173 -2.00 -27.06 9.00
N GLY A 174 -1.71 -28.34 9.21
CA GLY A 174 -0.98 -29.17 8.24
C GLY A 174 -1.72 -29.33 6.90
N ASP A 175 -3.05 -29.51 6.95
CA ASP A 175 -3.86 -29.63 5.72
C ASP A 175 -3.85 -28.32 4.92
N LYS A 176 -3.86 -27.17 5.62
CA LYS A 176 -3.75 -25.84 4.99
C LYS A 176 -2.39 -25.64 4.36
N ASP A 177 -1.34 -26.02 5.08
CA ASP A 177 0.04 -25.92 4.62
C ASP A 177 0.23 -26.70 3.30
N ASP A 178 -0.30 -27.93 3.22
CA ASP A 178 -0.32 -28.73 1.98
C ASP A 178 -1.06 -28.06 0.82
N ILE A 179 -2.19 -27.42 1.07
CA ILE A 179 -2.95 -26.69 0.04
C ILE A 179 -2.16 -25.47 -0.44
N LEU A 180 -1.58 -24.70 0.47
CA LEU A 180 -0.80 -23.50 0.14
C LEU A 180 0.45 -23.87 -0.66
N LYS A 181 1.16 -24.94 -0.27
CA LYS A 181 2.28 -25.51 -1.05
C LYS A 181 1.82 -25.86 -2.46
N LYS A 182 0.73 -26.62 -2.62
CA LYS A 182 0.21 -27.01 -3.95
C LYS A 182 -0.18 -25.82 -4.82
N ILE A 183 -0.55 -24.68 -4.22
CA ILE A 183 -0.87 -23.45 -4.97
C ILE A 183 0.41 -22.74 -5.41
N ALA A 184 1.43 -22.70 -4.56
CA ALA A 184 2.72 -22.09 -4.88
C ALA A 184 3.53 -22.93 -5.89
N SER A 185 3.61 -24.24 -5.66
CA SER A 185 4.33 -25.17 -6.53
C SER A 185 3.55 -25.47 -7.81
N PRO A 186 4.21 -25.63 -8.98
CA PRO A 186 5.66 -25.54 -9.22
C PRO A 186 6.15 -24.14 -9.66
N HIS A 187 5.29 -23.12 -9.70
CA HIS A 187 5.60 -21.85 -10.38
C HIS A 187 6.32 -20.84 -9.48
N PHE A 188 6.19 -21.00 -8.16
CA PHE A 188 6.67 -20.06 -7.14
C PHE A 188 7.53 -20.72 -6.06
N ASP A 189 8.06 -21.93 -6.31
CA ASP A 189 8.83 -22.69 -5.31
C ASP A 189 10.06 -21.94 -4.82
N ASP A 190 10.74 -21.24 -5.72
CA ASP A 190 11.89 -20.40 -5.38
C ASP A 190 11.48 -19.12 -4.65
N ASP A 191 10.21 -18.71 -4.74
CA ASP A 191 9.71 -17.44 -4.23
C ASP A 191 9.01 -17.54 -2.89
N VAL A 192 8.59 -18.74 -2.47
CA VAL A 192 8.01 -18.96 -1.14
C VAL A 192 9.10 -19.21 -0.10
N VAL A 193 8.94 -18.57 1.06
CA VAL A 193 9.79 -18.79 2.22
C VAL A 193 9.23 -19.94 3.06
N TYR A 194 10.03 -20.97 3.26
CA TYR A 194 9.70 -22.13 4.08
C TYR A 194 10.01 -21.87 5.57
N CYS A 195 9.05 -22.13 6.45
CA CYS A 195 9.25 -22.09 7.90
C CYS A 195 9.98 -23.34 8.42
N ASN A 196 9.92 -24.44 7.66
CA ASN A 196 10.70 -25.65 7.87
C ASN A 196 11.15 -26.24 6.53
N GLU A 197 12.42 -26.04 6.17
CA GLU A 197 13.00 -26.52 4.91
C GLU A 197 12.97 -28.06 4.78
N SER A 198 13.05 -28.82 5.88
CA SER A 198 13.07 -30.29 5.82
C SER A 198 11.70 -30.89 5.47
N MET A 199 10.62 -30.23 5.86
CA MET A 199 9.23 -30.62 5.62
C MET A 199 8.59 -29.81 4.49
N ASN A 200 9.34 -28.86 3.92
CA ASN A 200 8.85 -27.82 3.01
C ASN A 200 7.63 -27.08 3.55
N ASP A 201 7.51 -26.88 4.87
CA ASP A 201 6.37 -26.16 5.45
C ASP A 201 6.45 -24.67 5.17
N VAL A 202 5.32 -24.03 4.83
CA VAL A 202 5.28 -22.63 4.38
C VAL A 202 4.58 -21.71 5.40
N LEU A 203 3.77 -22.29 6.29
CA LEU A 203 2.91 -21.57 7.21
C LEU A 203 3.60 -21.28 8.56
N PHE A 204 3.92 -20.01 8.80
CA PHE A 204 4.40 -19.52 10.10
C PHE A 204 3.21 -19.27 11.03
N GLN A 205 3.02 -20.11 12.04
CA GLN A 205 1.84 -20.08 12.92
C GLN A 205 2.13 -19.33 14.23
N MET A 206 1.32 -18.34 14.58
CA MET A 206 1.50 -17.57 15.82
C MET A 206 0.23 -16.95 16.41
N ASN A 207 0.22 -16.76 17.72
CA ASN A 207 -0.72 -15.89 18.41
C ASN A 207 -0.16 -14.46 18.44
N THR A 208 -0.76 -13.57 17.65
CA THR A 208 -0.33 -12.16 17.56
C THR A 208 -0.92 -11.26 18.64
N LYS A 209 -1.94 -11.73 19.38
CA LYS A 209 -2.65 -10.95 20.40
C LYS A 209 -2.00 -11.09 21.77
N THR A 210 -1.61 -12.31 22.14
CA THR A 210 -0.98 -12.65 23.42
C THR A 210 0.19 -13.62 23.19
N PRO A 211 1.27 -13.16 22.53
CA PRO A 211 2.36 -14.02 22.10
C PRO A 211 3.12 -14.65 23.28
N ASN A 212 3.27 -15.97 23.25
CA ASN A 212 4.15 -16.70 24.16
C ASN A 212 5.57 -16.81 23.57
N ASP A 213 6.47 -17.54 24.23
CA ASP A 213 7.86 -17.65 23.78
C ASP A 213 8.03 -18.45 22.48
N GLU A 214 7.14 -19.40 22.18
CA GLU A 214 7.12 -20.06 20.87
C GLU A 214 6.71 -19.09 19.76
N ASP A 215 5.69 -18.26 20.01
CA ASP A 215 5.22 -17.25 19.05
C ASP A 215 6.33 -16.21 18.76
N LYS A 216 7.08 -15.80 19.80
CA LYS A 216 8.25 -14.93 19.64
C LYS A 216 9.36 -15.61 18.83
N LYS A 217 9.59 -16.90 19.03
CA LYS A 217 10.57 -17.68 18.25
C LYS A 217 10.15 -17.74 16.78
N GLU A 218 8.86 -17.95 16.50
CA GLU A 218 8.33 -17.97 15.14
C GLU A 218 8.41 -16.59 14.48
N ALA A 219 8.09 -15.51 15.20
CA ALA A 219 8.31 -14.13 14.75
C ALA A 219 9.79 -13.85 14.49
N GLY A 220 10.70 -14.43 15.29
CA GLY A 220 12.14 -14.40 15.06
C GLY A 220 12.53 -15.02 13.72
N LYS A 221 11.94 -16.17 13.35
CA LYS A 221 12.16 -16.78 12.03
C LYS A 221 11.67 -15.87 10.91
N ILE A 222 10.48 -15.28 11.04
CA ILE A 222 9.98 -14.31 10.04
C ILE A 222 10.95 -13.15 9.90
N ARG A 223 11.44 -12.58 11.00
CA ARG A 223 12.43 -11.50 10.98
C ARG A 223 13.69 -11.92 10.24
N THR A 224 14.22 -13.11 10.52
CA THR A 224 15.38 -13.66 9.80
C THR A 224 15.09 -13.85 8.31
N SER A 225 13.90 -14.31 7.94
CA SER A 225 13.50 -14.46 6.54
C SER A 225 13.42 -13.11 5.83
N VAL A 226 12.78 -12.10 6.43
CA VAL A 226 12.73 -10.73 5.91
C VAL A 226 14.15 -10.16 5.72
N HIS A 227 15.05 -10.43 6.66
CA HIS A 227 16.45 -10.01 6.56
C HIS A 227 17.19 -10.71 5.42
N LYS A 228 17.04 -12.03 5.26
CA LYS A 228 17.67 -12.82 4.19
C LYS A 228 17.25 -12.37 2.79
N VAL A 229 16.01 -11.90 2.64
CA VAL A 229 15.46 -11.45 1.35
C VAL A 229 15.62 -9.94 1.14
N ALA A 230 16.24 -9.23 2.10
CA ALA A 230 16.46 -7.80 1.99
C ALA A 230 17.39 -7.48 0.81
N THR A 231 17.06 -6.41 0.10
CA THR A 231 17.87 -5.93 -1.02
C THR A 231 18.87 -4.90 -0.53
N TYR A 232 20.16 -5.13 -0.78
CA TYR A 232 21.21 -4.17 -0.48
C TYR A 232 21.36 -3.18 -1.62
N HIS A 233 21.15 -1.89 -1.32
CA HIS A 233 21.34 -0.80 -2.27
C HIS A 233 22.53 0.06 -1.86
N LYS A 234 23.44 0.31 -2.81
CA LYS A 234 24.49 1.32 -2.63
C LYS A 234 23.88 2.69 -2.85
N ILE A 235 23.71 3.44 -1.77
CA ILE A 235 23.12 4.79 -1.81
C ILE A 235 24.26 5.80 -1.59
N PRO A 236 24.40 6.83 -2.46
CA PRO A 236 25.31 7.94 -2.16
C PRO A 236 24.95 8.56 -0.81
N ILE A 237 25.94 8.74 0.07
CA ILE A 237 25.69 9.23 1.44
C ILE A 237 24.89 10.54 1.47
N TRP A 238 25.13 11.41 0.49
CA TRP A 238 24.41 12.67 0.35
C TRP A 238 22.93 12.49 -0.01
N TRP A 239 22.58 11.46 -0.79
CA TRP A 239 21.19 11.14 -1.11
C TRP A 239 20.45 10.60 0.12
N PHE A 240 21.14 9.81 0.93
CA PHE A 240 20.62 9.36 2.23
C PHE A 240 20.43 10.54 3.19
N ILE A 241 21.40 11.46 3.30
CA ILE A 241 21.26 12.68 4.11
C ILE A 241 20.07 13.51 3.61
N LEU A 242 19.93 13.71 2.30
CA LEU A 242 18.79 14.39 1.69
C LEU A 242 17.48 13.73 2.09
N GLN A 243 17.35 12.40 1.96
CA GLN A 243 16.17 11.65 2.37
C GLN A 243 15.80 11.95 3.83
N ARG A 244 16.74 11.81 4.77
CA ARG A 244 16.49 12.04 6.20
C ARG A 244 16.06 13.46 6.50
N ILE A 245 16.64 14.46 5.83
CA ILE A 245 16.24 15.86 5.99
C ILE A 245 14.81 16.08 5.47
N LEU A 246 14.46 15.50 4.31
CA LEU A 246 13.12 15.62 3.74
C LEU A 246 12.06 14.94 4.61
N GLU A 247 12.35 13.76 5.16
CA GLU A 247 11.47 13.07 6.12
C GLU A 247 11.25 13.91 7.38
N ALA A 248 12.33 14.41 8.00
CA ALA A 248 12.25 15.26 9.18
C ALA A 248 11.51 16.58 8.90
N LEU A 249 11.69 17.16 7.71
CA LEU A 249 10.96 18.35 7.30
C LEU A 249 9.45 18.06 7.17
N ALA A 250 9.09 16.96 6.52
CA ALA A 250 7.70 16.54 6.38
C ALA A 250 7.03 16.33 7.76
N GLU A 251 7.74 15.66 8.67
CA GLU A 251 7.31 15.45 10.05
C GLU A 251 7.10 16.78 10.81
N LYS A 252 8.08 17.69 10.80
CA LYS A 252 7.94 19.01 11.45
C LYS A 252 6.79 19.83 10.89
N LEU A 253 6.48 19.68 9.61
CA LEU A 253 5.35 20.36 8.97
C LEU A 253 4.03 19.60 9.14
N ASN A 254 4.04 18.48 9.87
CA ASN A 254 2.90 17.59 10.12
C ASN A 254 2.15 17.22 8.83
N ARG A 255 2.91 16.85 7.80
CA ARG A 255 2.37 16.41 6.51
C ARG A 255 3.29 15.41 5.84
N LYS A 256 2.74 14.61 4.94
CA LYS A 256 3.45 13.53 4.25
C LYS A 256 3.74 13.83 2.77
N VAL A 257 3.63 15.10 2.39
CA VAL A 257 3.81 15.58 1.02
C VAL A 257 4.57 16.90 1.03
N LEU A 258 5.63 16.98 0.25
CA LEU A 258 6.46 18.17 0.04
C LEU A 258 6.34 18.66 -1.41
N THR A 259 6.59 19.95 -1.63
CA THR A 259 6.71 20.49 -2.98
C THR A 259 8.13 20.32 -3.51
N LYS A 260 8.30 20.35 -4.84
CA LYS A 260 9.62 20.30 -5.46
C LYS A 260 10.48 21.49 -5.06
N GLU A 261 9.90 22.67 -4.85
CA GLU A 261 10.62 23.86 -4.38
C GLU A 261 11.16 23.68 -2.97
N GLU A 262 10.41 23.03 -2.09
CA GLU A 262 10.85 22.71 -0.72
C GLU A 262 12.03 21.73 -0.75
N CYS A 263 11.94 20.70 -1.61
CA CYS A 263 13.04 19.78 -1.85
C CYS A 263 14.27 20.48 -2.47
N ALA A 264 14.06 21.41 -3.41
CA ALA A 264 15.13 22.18 -4.05
C ALA A 264 15.85 23.11 -3.07
N HIS A 265 15.13 23.73 -2.13
CA HIS A 265 15.76 24.54 -1.08
C HIS A 265 16.71 23.71 -0.22
N VAL A 266 16.26 22.53 0.21
CA VAL A 266 17.10 21.58 0.97
C VAL A 266 18.30 21.13 0.13
N SER A 267 18.08 20.73 -1.12
CA SER A 267 19.13 20.21 -1.99
C SER A 267 20.20 21.26 -2.29
N ASN A 268 19.80 22.52 -2.50
CA ASN A 268 20.72 23.63 -2.73
C ASN A 268 21.64 23.86 -1.53
N ILE A 269 21.13 23.73 -0.31
CA ILE A 269 21.95 23.86 0.91
C ILE A 269 22.94 22.70 1.04
N LEU A 270 22.56 21.51 0.57
CA LEU A 270 23.46 20.36 0.47
C LEU A 270 24.41 20.42 -0.75
N GLY A 271 24.33 21.47 -1.58
CA GLY A 271 25.19 21.66 -2.76
C GLY A 271 24.81 20.80 -3.97
N PHE A 272 23.59 20.28 -4.04
CA PHE A 272 23.10 19.53 -5.19
C PHE A 272 22.74 20.47 -6.34
N THR A 273 23.03 20.05 -7.57
CA THR A 273 22.40 20.58 -8.78
C THR A 273 20.96 20.09 -8.91
N GLU A 274 20.16 20.76 -9.74
CA GLU A 274 18.79 20.33 -10.04
C GLU A 274 18.75 18.90 -10.61
N GLY A 275 19.70 18.55 -11.49
CA GLY A 275 19.79 17.21 -12.07
C GLY A 275 20.10 16.13 -11.03
N GLU A 276 20.93 16.45 -10.03
CA GLU A 276 21.23 15.52 -8.93
C GLU A 276 20.04 15.33 -7.99
N LEU A 277 19.28 16.40 -7.69
CA LEU A 277 18.03 16.28 -6.93
C LEU A 277 17.03 15.37 -7.67
N GLU A 278 16.83 15.61 -8.96
CA GLU A 278 15.92 14.83 -9.80
C GLU A 278 16.33 13.34 -9.84
N ALA A 279 17.63 13.07 -9.93
CA ALA A 279 18.19 11.72 -9.88
C ALA A 279 17.97 11.06 -8.52
N ALA A 280 18.21 11.79 -7.42
CA ALA A 280 18.01 11.29 -6.06
C ALA A 280 16.53 10.96 -5.80
N LEU A 281 15.61 11.88 -6.12
CA LEU A 281 14.17 11.65 -5.96
C LEU A 281 13.68 10.47 -6.81
N SER A 282 14.16 10.37 -8.06
CA SER A 282 13.82 9.24 -8.93
C SER A 282 14.35 7.90 -8.40
N PHE A 283 15.52 7.91 -7.75
CA PHE A 283 16.08 6.72 -7.13
C PHE A 283 15.28 6.32 -5.89
N LEU A 284 14.93 7.27 -5.01
CA LEU A 284 14.10 7.01 -3.84
C LEU A 284 12.69 6.54 -4.21
N ASP A 285 12.12 6.99 -5.34
CA ASP A 285 10.84 6.44 -5.89
C ASP A 285 10.97 4.99 -6.33
N LYS A 286 12.11 4.60 -6.92
CA LYS A 286 12.35 3.19 -7.30
C LYS A 286 12.41 2.28 -6.07
N LEU A 287 12.92 2.78 -4.95
CA LEU A 287 13.00 2.02 -3.69
C LEU A 287 11.69 2.05 -2.88
N ASN A 288 10.61 2.66 -3.40
CA ASN A 288 9.37 3.00 -2.69
C ASN A 288 9.53 3.82 -1.39
N ILE A 289 10.70 4.42 -1.15
CA ILE A 289 10.92 5.25 0.04
C ILE A 289 10.05 6.50 -0.07
N PHE A 290 10.13 7.17 -1.22
CA PHE A 290 9.23 8.25 -1.60
C PHE A 290 8.34 7.81 -2.75
N LEU A 291 7.24 8.52 -2.98
CA LEU A 291 6.52 8.44 -4.24
C LEU A 291 6.78 9.73 -5.03
N TYR A 292 7.50 9.61 -6.13
CA TYR A 292 7.81 10.71 -7.03
C TYR A 292 7.42 10.39 -8.48
N LYS A 293 6.21 10.79 -8.86
CA LYS A 293 5.68 10.58 -10.22
C LYS A 293 5.94 11.79 -11.09
N LYS A 294 7.21 12.00 -11.45
CA LYS A 294 7.68 13.16 -12.22
C LYS A 294 6.89 13.49 -13.49
N LYS A 295 6.34 12.48 -14.18
CA LYS A 295 5.55 12.67 -15.42
C LYS A 295 4.08 13.02 -15.18
N ILE A 296 3.60 12.88 -13.94
CA ILE A 296 2.18 13.00 -13.57
C ILE A 296 1.97 14.18 -12.62
N LEU A 297 2.75 14.23 -11.54
CA LEU A 297 2.77 15.29 -10.54
C LEU A 297 4.25 15.71 -10.30
N PRO A 298 4.87 16.45 -11.23
CA PRO A 298 6.30 16.80 -11.17
C PRO A 298 6.69 17.61 -9.93
N ASP A 299 5.73 18.36 -9.38
CA ASP A 299 5.98 19.32 -8.30
C ASP A 299 5.68 18.75 -6.91
N LEU A 300 5.29 17.47 -6.82
CA LEU A 300 4.89 16.83 -5.56
C LEU A 300 5.72 15.58 -5.27
N ILE A 301 6.26 15.52 -4.05
CA ILE A 301 6.99 14.38 -3.51
C ILE A 301 6.20 13.89 -2.30
N PHE A 302 5.68 12.67 -2.36
CA PHE A 302 5.11 12.04 -1.17
C PHE A 302 6.26 11.39 -0.40
N THR A 303 6.47 11.84 0.84
CA THR A 303 7.48 11.24 1.73
C THR A 303 7.00 9.93 2.35
N ASP A 304 5.75 9.57 2.09
CA ASP A 304 5.14 8.31 2.48
C ASP A 304 4.24 7.82 1.33
N ALA A 305 4.60 6.69 0.72
CA ALA A 305 3.85 6.08 -0.38
C ALA A 305 2.45 5.58 0.06
N GLN A 306 2.21 5.43 1.37
CA GLN A 306 0.90 5.07 1.92
C GLN A 306 -0.13 6.20 1.74
N VAL A 307 0.28 7.45 1.49
CA VAL A 307 -0.66 8.58 1.33
C VAL A 307 -1.72 8.38 0.24
N PRO A 308 -1.36 8.09 -1.04
CA PRO A 308 -2.35 7.81 -2.07
C PRO A 308 -3.12 6.51 -1.81
N LEU A 309 -2.49 5.51 -1.19
CA LEU A 309 -3.16 4.24 -0.82
C LEU A 309 -4.24 4.48 0.23
N ASP A 310 -3.99 5.27 1.27
CA ASP A 310 -4.97 5.69 2.27
C ASP A 310 -6.15 6.46 1.68
N LYS A 311 -5.91 7.24 0.62
CA LYS A 311 -6.96 7.95 -0.11
C LYS A 311 -7.84 6.99 -0.91
N LEU A 312 -7.22 6.06 -1.62
CA LEU A 312 -7.94 4.96 -2.27
C LEU A 312 -8.71 4.15 -1.24
N SER A 313 -8.12 3.96 -0.06
CA SER A 313 -8.74 3.26 1.04
C SER A 313 -10.04 3.90 1.44
N SER A 314 -9.99 5.21 1.68
CA SER A 314 -11.17 5.99 2.04
C SER A 314 -12.29 5.89 0.98
N LEU A 315 -11.96 5.74 -0.31
CA LEU A 315 -12.94 5.53 -1.37
C LEU A 315 -13.60 4.14 -1.31
N VAL A 316 -12.79 3.09 -1.12
CA VAL A 316 -13.27 1.71 -0.98
C VAL A 316 -14.11 1.57 0.30
N GLU A 317 -13.69 2.20 1.40
CA GLU A 317 -14.44 2.25 2.65
C GLU A 317 -15.80 2.94 2.46
N LYS A 318 -15.81 4.10 1.79
CA LYS A 318 -17.05 4.82 1.51
C LYS A 318 -18.01 3.99 0.65
N GLN A 319 -17.49 3.31 -0.37
CA GLN A 319 -18.25 2.38 -1.20
C GLN A 319 -18.96 1.34 -0.31
N TYR A 320 -18.21 0.73 0.61
CA TYR A 320 -18.72 -0.29 1.51
C TYR A 320 -19.83 0.26 2.43
N CYS A 321 -19.59 1.43 3.04
CA CYS A 321 -20.57 2.11 3.89
C CYS A 321 -21.88 2.40 3.14
N LEU A 322 -21.78 2.88 1.90
CA LEU A 322 -22.93 3.23 1.06
C LEU A 322 -23.80 2.02 0.70
N LYS A 323 -23.20 0.84 0.52
CA LYS A 323 -23.95 -0.42 0.30
C LYS A 323 -24.73 -0.85 1.52
N VAL A 324 -24.16 -0.66 2.71
CA VAL A 324 -24.78 -1.08 3.96
C VAL A 324 -25.97 -0.18 4.29
N ALA A 325 -25.80 1.13 4.14
CA ALA A 325 -26.88 2.09 4.37
C ALA A 325 -28.10 1.87 3.45
N GLU A 326 -27.91 1.26 2.27
CA GLU A 326 -29.02 0.88 1.38
C GLU A 326 -29.89 -0.24 1.95
N LYS A 327 -29.27 -1.19 2.67
CA LYS A 327 -29.97 -2.35 3.25
C LYS A 327 -30.66 -2.02 4.58
N ALA A 328 -30.28 -0.93 5.24
CA ALA A 328 -30.80 -0.50 6.53
C ALA A 328 -31.34 0.95 6.47
N PRO A 329 -32.61 1.17 6.05
CA PRO A 329 -33.19 2.49 5.86
C PRO A 329 -33.23 3.37 7.12
N GLU A 330 -33.18 2.80 8.32
CA GLU A 330 -33.12 3.53 9.59
C GLU A 330 -31.78 4.29 9.80
N LYS A 331 -30.71 3.92 9.08
CA LYS A 331 -29.39 4.58 9.10
C LYS A 331 -29.15 5.48 7.88
N ALA A 332 -30.14 5.66 7.00
CA ALA A 332 -29.99 6.28 5.68
C ALA A 332 -29.98 7.83 5.69
N MET A 333 -30.05 8.46 6.87
CA MET A 333 -30.37 9.90 6.99
C MET A 333 -29.32 10.85 6.39
N ASP A 334 -28.10 10.37 6.08
CA ASP A 334 -26.99 11.18 5.53
C ASP A 334 -26.48 10.73 4.14
N VAL A 335 -27.13 9.74 3.50
CA VAL A 335 -26.58 9.04 2.32
C VAL A 335 -27.16 9.52 0.97
N ALA A 336 -28.11 10.46 1.01
CA ALA A 336 -28.96 10.79 -0.12
C ALA A 336 -28.47 11.91 -1.06
N THR A 337 -27.15 12.14 -1.20
CA THR A 337 -26.68 13.01 -2.30
C THR A 337 -26.64 12.24 -3.62
N SER A 338 -26.95 12.91 -4.73
CA SER A 338 -26.92 12.32 -6.08
C SER A 338 -25.53 11.76 -6.43
N GLY A 339 -24.46 12.34 -5.87
CA GLY A 339 -23.09 11.88 -5.99
C GLY A 339 -22.85 10.51 -5.35
N CYS A 340 -23.34 10.27 -4.13
CA CYS A 340 -23.19 8.98 -3.43
C CYS A 340 -23.82 7.82 -4.19
N LYS A 341 -25.04 8.01 -4.72
CA LYS A 341 -25.72 6.99 -5.54
C LYS A 341 -24.95 6.71 -6.85
N ALA A 342 -24.49 7.76 -7.52
CA ALA A 342 -23.71 7.62 -8.75
C ALA A 342 -22.36 6.91 -8.52
N PHE A 343 -21.68 7.20 -7.41
CA PHE A 343 -20.46 6.50 -7.03
C PHE A 343 -20.74 5.02 -6.76
N ARG A 344 -21.71 4.72 -5.87
CA ARG A 344 -22.07 3.36 -5.47
C ARG A 344 -22.52 2.48 -6.62
N ASP A 345 -23.47 2.94 -7.43
CA ASP A 345 -24.15 2.10 -8.43
C ASP A 345 -23.47 2.13 -9.79
N LYS A 346 -22.75 3.21 -10.08
CA LYS A 346 -22.24 3.49 -11.41
C LYS A 346 -20.73 3.68 -11.47
N GLY A 347 -20.03 3.64 -10.34
CA GLY A 347 -18.59 3.87 -10.30
C GLY A 347 -18.20 5.31 -10.63
N ILE A 348 -19.15 6.26 -10.53
CA ILE A 348 -18.91 7.63 -11.00
C ILE A 348 -18.35 8.49 -9.87
N LEU A 349 -17.16 9.02 -10.10
CA LEU A 349 -16.43 9.89 -9.19
C LEU A 349 -16.40 11.32 -9.73
N THR A 350 -16.47 12.32 -8.85
CA THR A 350 -16.23 13.73 -9.17
C THR A 350 -15.17 14.31 -8.24
N VAL A 351 -14.56 15.42 -8.65
CA VAL A 351 -13.59 16.13 -7.82
C VAL A 351 -14.26 16.66 -6.55
N GLU A 352 -15.51 17.09 -6.62
CA GLU A 352 -16.29 17.54 -5.47
C GLU A 352 -16.47 16.43 -4.44
N PHE A 353 -16.78 15.21 -4.89
CA PHE A 353 -16.89 14.05 -4.00
C PHE A 353 -15.55 13.72 -3.34
N LEU A 354 -14.44 13.84 -4.09
CA LEU A 354 -13.10 13.61 -3.54
C LEU A 354 -12.75 14.58 -2.39
N LYS A 355 -13.29 15.81 -2.41
CA LYS A 355 -13.04 16.80 -1.34
C LYS A 355 -13.64 16.38 0.01
N GLU A 356 -14.56 15.42 0.05
CA GLU A 356 -15.10 14.85 1.30
C GLU A 356 -14.01 14.13 2.11
N PHE A 357 -13.02 13.53 1.45
CA PHE A 357 -11.94 12.79 2.10
C PHE A 357 -10.80 13.73 2.50
N LYS A 358 -10.87 14.38 3.67
CA LYS A 358 -9.90 15.42 4.06
C LYS A 358 -8.50 14.89 4.41
N LYS A 359 -8.38 13.68 4.99
CA LYS A 359 -7.11 13.08 5.46
C LYS A 359 -6.01 13.21 4.40
N HIS A 360 -4.81 13.65 4.75
CA HIS A 360 -3.65 13.81 3.85
C HIS A 360 -3.71 14.92 2.79
N TYR A 361 -4.85 15.58 2.53
CA TYR A 361 -4.81 16.78 1.69
C TYR A 361 -4.09 17.91 2.40
N VAL A 362 -3.25 18.62 1.65
CA VAL A 362 -2.48 19.75 2.15
C VAL A 362 -2.89 20.96 1.33
N ASN A 363 -3.47 21.96 2.00
CA ASN A 363 -4.02 23.13 1.30
C ASN A 363 -2.96 23.82 0.45
N GLY A 364 -3.30 24.07 -0.83
CA GLY A 364 -2.39 24.67 -1.81
C GLY A 364 -1.26 23.76 -2.31
N ILE A 365 -1.18 22.50 -1.85
CA ILE A 365 -0.08 21.57 -2.18
C ILE A 365 -0.65 20.28 -2.77
N PHE A 366 -1.28 19.44 -1.96
CA PHE A 366 -1.92 18.21 -2.44
C PHE A 366 -3.44 18.31 -2.30
N THR A 367 -4.14 18.28 -3.44
CA THR A 367 -5.58 18.54 -3.53
C THR A 367 -6.31 17.40 -4.25
N ALA A 368 -7.65 17.44 -4.21
CA ALA A 368 -8.49 16.51 -4.97
C ALA A 368 -8.19 16.50 -6.48
N ASN A 369 -7.80 17.65 -7.05
CA ASN A 369 -7.39 17.73 -8.46
C ASN A 369 -6.10 16.95 -8.72
N HIS A 370 -5.08 17.12 -7.87
CA HIS A 370 -3.84 16.35 -7.99
C HIS A 370 -4.10 14.85 -7.85
N PHE A 371 -4.97 14.47 -6.90
CA PHE A 371 -5.31 13.06 -6.71
C PHE A 371 -6.05 12.47 -7.91
N ILE A 372 -7.08 13.14 -8.46
CA ILE A 372 -7.78 12.60 -9.63
C ILE A 372 -6.86 12.52 -10.87
N THR A 373 -5.96 13.50 -11.04
CA THR A 373 -4.95 13.46 -12.11
C THR A 373 -4.02 12.26 -11.93
N LEU A 374 -3.61 11.96 -10.70
CA LEU A 374 -2.83 10.76 -10.40
C LEU A 374 -3.58 9.49 -10.78
N LEU A 375 -4.84 9.35 -10.34
CA LEU A 375 -5.66 8.17 -10.64
C LEU A 375 -5.89 7.99 -12.15
N GLU A 376 -6.18 9.08 -12.87
CA GLU A 376 -6.43 9.05 -14.33
C GLU A 376 -5.17 8.61 -15.09
N LYS A 377 -4.01 9.19 -14.77
CA LYS A 377 -2.76 8.87 -15.45
C LYS A 377 -2.21 7.48 -15.11
N LEU A 378 -2.61 6.93 -13.96
CA LEU A 378 -2.31 5.55 -13.57
C LEU A 378 -3.36 4.54 -14.06
N LEU A 379 -4.34 4.95 -14.88
CA LEU A 379 -5.41 4.09 -15.40
C LEU A 379 -6.26 3.41 -14.32
N ILE A 380 -6.37 4.05 -13.16
CA ILE A 380 -7.25 3.63 -12.06
C ILE A 380 -8.68 4.12 -12.31
N VAL A 381 -8.79 5.31 -12.90
CA VAL A 381 -10.05 5.87 -13.36
C VAL A 381 -9.92 6.31 -14.81
N SER A 382 -11.05 6.35 -15.52
CA SER A 382 -11.15 6.94 -16.86
C SER A 382 -12.01 8.20 -16.83
N LYS A 383 -11.70 9.15 -17.70
CA LYS A 383 -12.46 10.40 -17.81
C LYS A 383 -13.71 10.18 -18.65
N LEU A 384 -14.88 10.47 -18.09
CA LEU A 384 -16.17 10.42 -18.82
C LEU A 384 -16.59 11.80 -19.34
N SER A 385 -16.31 12.85 -18.57
CA SER A 385 -16.59 14.23 -18.94
C SER A 385 -15.63 15.19 -18.23
N LYS A 386 -15.84 16.51 -18.37
CA LYS A 386 -15.03 17.52 -17.67
C LYS A 386 -14.99 17.35 -16.15
N THR A 387 -16.04 16.79 -15.56
CA THR A 387 -16.20 16.71 -14.09
C THR A 387 -16.47 15.30 -13.56
N LYS A 388 -16.62 14.31 -14.45
CA LYS A 388 -16.98 12.94 -14.09
C LYS A 388 -15.92 11.96 -14.55
N TYR A 389 -15.58 11.04 -13.65
CA TYR A 389 -14.62 9.98 -13.83
C TYR A 389 -15.29 8.64 -13.52
N PHE A 390 -14.85 7.58 -14.17
CA PHE A 390 -15.33 6.23 -13.95
C PHE A 390 -14.25 5.42 -13.24
N PHE A 391 -14.61 4.82 -12.11
CA PHE A 391 -13.75 4.00 -11.28
C PHE A 391 -14.28 2.55 -11.30
N PRO A 392 -13.75 1.67 -12.16
CA PRO A 392 -14.28 0.32 -12.34
C PRO A 392 -14.06 -0.58 -11.13
N ALA A 393 -12.93 -0.44 -10.42
CA ALA A 393 -12.55 -1.36 -9.33
C ALA A 393 -13.50 -1.34 -8.12
N ILE A 394 -14.34 -0.31 -7.98
CA ILE A 394 -15.32 -0.20 -6.89
C ILE A 394 -16.69 -0.82 -7.22
N LEU A 395 -16.89 -1.25 -8.48
CA LEU A 395 -18.14 -1.86 -8.90
C LEU A 395 -18.27 -3.29 -8.39
N ASN A 396 -19.51 -3.71 -8.21
CA ASN A 396 -19.81 -5.11 -7.95
C ASN A 396 -19.61 -5.94 -9.21
N CYS A 397 -19.09 -7.14 -9.01
CA CYS A 397 -19.19 -8.17 -10.02
C CYS A 397 -20.65 -8.60 -10.20
N THR A 398 -21.03 -8.74 -11.46
CA THR A 398 -22.30 -9.30 -11.88
C THR A 398 -22.31 -10.82 -11.66
N GLY A 399 -23.41 -11.39 -11.20
CA GLY A 399 -23.57 -12.84 -11.03
C GLY A 399 -23.72 -13.57 -12.37
N GLU A 400 -23.49 -14.89 -12.39
CA GLU A 400 -23.52 -15.70 -13.63
C GLU A 400 -24.82 -15.57 -14.40
N SER A 401 -25.98 -15.57 -13.74
CA SER A 401 -27.29 -15.40 -14.38
C SER A 401 -27.38 -14.08 -15.16
N GLN A 402 -26.96 -12.98 -14.54
CA GLN A 402 -26.97 -11.66 -15.18
C GLN A 402 -25.92 -11.56 -16.30
N ILE A 403 -24.80 -12.28 -16.22
CA ILE A 403 -23.84 -12.39 -17.33
C ILE A 403 -24.48 -13.12 -18.51
N ILE A 404 -25.15 -14.25 -18.26
CA ILE A 404 -25.86 -15.02 -19.29
C ILE A 404 -26.95 -14.16 -19.95
N ASP A 405 -27.72 -13.42 -19.17
CA ASP A 405 -28.74 -12.49 -19.69
C ASP A 405 -28.11 -11.42 -20.60
N CYS A 406 -26.99 -10.83 -20.17
CA CYS A 406 -26.24 -9.85 -20.97
C CYS A 406 -25.70 -10.46 -22.26
N LEU A 407 -25.13 -11.66 -22.21
CA LEU A 407 -24.59 -12.37 -23.37
C LEU A 407 -25.70 -12.75 -24.35
N THR A 408 -26.83 -13.24 -23.85
CA THR A 408 -27.99 -13.61 -24.68
C THR A 408 -28.59 -12.39 -25.37
N THR A 409 -28.68 -11.26 -24.66
CA THR A 409 -29.15 -9.99 -25.22
C THR A 409 -28.16 -9.41 -26.26
N ALA A 410 -26.85 -9.57 -26.03
CA ALA A 410 -25.80 -9.03 -26.88
C ALA A 410 -25.49 -9.90 -28.11
N SER A 411 -25.61 -11.23 -28.01
CA SER A 411 -25.26 -12.16 -29.10
C SER A 411 -26.18 -12.07 -30.32
N GLY A 412 -27.29 -11.35 -30.21
CA GLY A 412 -28.13 -11.00 -31.36
C GLY A 412 -27.56 -9.88 -32.24
N ILE A 413 -26.52 -9.15 -31.80
CA ILE A 413 -26.06 -7.90 -32.43
C ILE A 413 -24.56 -7.92 -32.78
N ILE A 414 -23.68 -8.47 -31.92
CA ILE A 414 -22.22 -8.48 -32.14
C ILE A 414 -21.59 -9.76 -31.56
N SER A 415 -20.58 -10.33 -32.23
CA SER A 415 -19.79 -11.44 -31.68
C SER A 415 -18.91 -10.96 -30.50
N PRO A 416 -18.90 -11.68 -29.35
CA PRO A 416 -18.11 -11.26 -28.19
C PRO A 416 -16.61 -11.41 -28.45
N LEU A 417 -15.82 -10.43 -28.03
CA LEU A 417 -14.37 -10.57 -27.92
C LEU A 417 -14.06 -11.30 -26.61
N VAL A 418 -13.47 -12.48 -26.71
CA VAL A 418 -13.02 -13.26 -25.56
C VAL A 418 -11.52 -13.07 -25.39
N VAL A 419 -11.13 -12.51 -24.24
CA VAL A 419 -9.73 -12.46 -23.83
C VAL A 419 -9.50 -13.56 -22.81
N TRP A 420 -8.58 -14.46 -23.12
CA TRP A 420 -8.22 -15.59 -22.26
C TRP A 420 -6.77 -15.46 -21.81
N PHE A 421 -6.47 -15.97 -20.62
CA PHE A 421 -5.10 -16.03 -20.11
C PHE A 421 -4.67 -17.51 -20.11
N PRO A 422 -3.58 -17.88 -20.80
CA PRO A 422 -3.13 -19.28 -20.89
C PRO A 422 -2.86 -19.94 -19.54
N THR A 423 -2.53 -19.14 -18.52
CA THR A 423 -2.33 -19.58 -17.13
C THR A 423 -3.65 -19.95 -16.43
N GLY A 424 -4.79 -19.72 -17.07
CA GLY A 424 -6.14 -19.95 -16.54
C GLY A 424 -6.69 -18.84 -15.64
N TRP A 425 -5.94 -17.75 -15.42
CA TRP A 425 -6.30 -16.68 -14.49
C TRP A 425 -5.84 -15.31 -15.00
N ALA A 426 -6.66 -14.27 -14.76
CA ALA A 426 -6.34 -12.90 -15.13
C ALA A 426 -5.50 -12.23 -14.03
N PRO A 427 -4.37 -11.56 -14.35
CA PRO A 427 -3.62 -10.83 -13.35
C PRO A 427 -4.47 -9.73 -12.69
N PRO A 428 -4.24 -9.45 -11.38
CA PRO A 428 -4.96 -8.40 -10.66
C PRO A 428 -4.93 -7.07 -11.42
N GLY A 429 -6.07 -6.37 -11.44
CA GLY A 429 -6.18 -5.04 -12.03
C GLY A 429 -6.21 -5.00 -13.56
N VAL A 430 -5.93 -6.09 -14.27
CA VAL A 430 -5.91 -6.09 -15.74
C VAL A 430 -7.24 -5.67 -16.33
N PHE A 431 -8.36 -6.21 -15.82
CA PHE A 431 -9.68 -5.83 -16.30
C PHE A 431 -9.95 -4.33 -16.09
N CYS A 432 -9.75 -3.83 -14.87
CA CYS A 432 -9.95 -2.42 -14.53
C CYS A 432 -9.08 -1.49 -15.39
N CYS A 433 -7.80 -1.83 -15.52
CA CYS A 433 -6.84 -1.09 -16.33
C CYS A 433 -7.22 -1.11 -17.82
N SER A 434 -7.59 -2.27 -18.37
CA SER A 434 -8.04 -2.40 -19.77
C SER A 434 -9.28 -1.56 -20.04
N VAL A 435 -10.26 -1.59 -19.14
CA VAL A 435 -11.47 -0.76 -19.25
C VAL A 435 -11.11 0.72 -19.26
N CYS A 436 -10.27 1.17 -18.33
CA CYS A 436 -9.82 2.56 -18.29
C CYS A 436 -9.01 2.96 -19.52
N HIS A 437 -8.16 2.05 -20.02
CA HIS A 437 -7.35 2.25 -21.22
C HIS A 437 -8.22 2.38 -22.48
N LEU A 438 -9.19 1.48 -22.68
CA LEU A 438 -10.09 1.51 -23.84
C LEU A 438 -10.91 2.81 -23.88
N GLN A 439 -11.39 3.29 -22.73
CA GLN A 439 -12.11 4.55 -22.68
C GLN A 439 -11.19 5.76 -22.91
N THR A 440 -10.03 5.80 -22.25
CA THR A 440 -9.19 7.01 -22.20
C THR A 440 -8.31 7.15 -23.43
N GLN A 441 -7.80 6.04 -23.97
CA GLN A 441 -6.84 6.03 -25.08
C GLN A 441 -7.47 5.63 -26.41
N ALA A 442 -8.40 4.66 -26.39
CA ALA A 442 -9.08 4.20 -27.60
C ALA A 442 -10.42 4.92 -27.88
N GLY A 443 -10.90 5.75 -26.94
CA GLY A 443 -12.13 6.53 -27.10
C GLY A 443 -13.41 5.69 -27.06
N TRP A 444 -13.37 4.51 -26.46
CA TRP A 444 -14.53 3.62 -26.41
C TRP A 444 -15.60 4.15 -25.45
N GLU A 445 -16.86 4.07 -25.87
CA GLU A 445 -18.00 4.34 -25.01
C GLU A 445 -18.51 3.04 -24.37
N ILE A 446 -18.53 3.01 -23.04
CA ILE A 446 -19.14 1.89 -22.31
C ILE A 446 -20.65 2.14 -22.23
N LYS A 447 -21.39 1.48 -23.12
CA LYS A 447 -22.85 1.43 -23.05
C LYS A 447 -23.26 0.52 -21.90
N LYS A 448 -24.03 1.05 -20.97
CA LYS A 448 -24.65 0.23 -19.92
C LYS A 448 -25.85 -0.49 -20.51
N PRO A 449 -26.11 -1.76 -20.14
CA PRO A 449 -27.37 -2.39 -20.48
C PRO A 449 -28.50 -1.50 -19.96
N THR A 450 -29.32 -0.96 -20.85
CA THR A 450 -30.60 -0.38 -20.44
C THR A 450 -31.40 -1.53 -19.84
N LYS A 451 -31.73 -1.44 -18.55
CA LYS A 451 -32.75 -2.31 -17.96
C LYS A 451 -34.01 -2.14 -18.81
N THR A 452 -34.33 -3.17 -19.59
CA THR A 452 -35.65 -3.35 -20.21
C THR A 452 -36.64 -3.81 -19.15
#